data_AF-A0A2H5QYB5-F1
#
_entry.id   AF-A0A2H5QYB5-F1
#
_cell.length_a   1.000
_cell.length_b   1.000
_cell.length_c   1.000
_cell.angle_alpha   90.00
_cell.angle_beta   90.00
_cell.angle_gamma   90.00
#
_symmetry.space_group_name_H-M   'P 1'
#
loop_
_entity.id
_entity.type
_entity.pdbx_description
1 polymer ?
#
loop_
_entity_poly.entity_id
_entity_poly.type
_entity_poly.pdbx_seq_one_letter_code
_entity_poly.pdbx_strand_id
1 'polypeptide(L)'
;MGLLRSLAMLISMTWFSFLSLDVVAQSGSAPALDALLQDYAYRAFVRPRTGIPFEGVVPSNLTGIKIAAMRLRSGSLRTRGVNMYKEFRIPIGVIESPYVERLVLVYQNLGNWSGTYYPLPSYTYLAPVLGLLAYDASDLSAKNLPELDIRASGDPISIVFQDVMPAPDGSVPKCVWFDLHGLVNFSNVVSGNTCLTVQQGHFSIVVESIA
;
A
#
# COMPACT_ATOMS: atom_id res chain seq x y z
N MET A 1 -3.68 7.41 61.09
CA MET A 1 -2.59 7.41 60.08
C MET A 1 -2.94 6.66 58.78
N GLY A 2 -4.24 6.49 58.43
CA GLY A 2 -4.65 5.65 57.29
C GLY A 2 -5.24 6.39 56.08
N LEU A 3 -5.73 7.62 56.23
CA LEU A 3 -6.43 8.32 55.12
C LEU A 3 -5.53 9.19 54.23
N LEU A 4 -4.42 9.72 54.75
CA LEU A 4 -3.52 10.61 53.97
C LEU A 4 -2.61 9.87 52.97
N ARG A 5 -2.44 8.55 53.11
CA ARG A 5 -1.63 7.75 52.17
C ARG A 5 -2.39 7.31 50.92
N SER A 6 -3.73 7.29 50.95
CA SER A 6 -4.55 6.84 49.83
C SER A 6 -4.73 7.93 48.75
N LEU A 7 -4.84 9.22 49.15
CA LEU A 7 -4.94 10.32 48.19
C LEU A 7 -3.65 10.54 47.38
N ALA A 8 -2.48 10.21 47.92
CA ALA A 8 -1.20 10.38 47.23
C ALA A 8 -0.99 9.37 46.07
N MET A 9 -1.67 8.22 46.09
CA MET A 9 -1.61 7.24 44.98
C MET A 9 -2.62 7.54 43.86
N LEU A 10 -3.73 8.23 44.15
CA LEU A 10 -4.71 8.62 43.12
C LEU A 10 -4.30 9.86 42.32
N ILE A 11 -3.39 10.68 42.86
CA ILE A 11 -2.85 11.87 42.17
C ILE A 11 -1.65 11.51 41.27
N SER A 12 -0.97 10.37 41.49
CA SER A 12 0.13 9.93 40.60
C SER A 12 -0.34 9.14 39.37
N MET A 13 -1.52 8.51 39.42
CA MET A 13 -2.09 7.79 38.27
C MET A 13 -2.87 8.67 37.28
N THR A 14 -3.16 9.92 37.64
CA THR A 14 -3.85 10.88 36.75
C THR A 14 -2.90 11.82 36.01
N TRP A 15 -1.59 11.74 36.26
CA TRP A 15 -0.57 12.52 35.54
C TRP A 15 -0.01 11.79 34.30
N PHE A 16 -0.35 10.51 34.09
CA PHE A 16 0.09 9.75 32.91
C PHE A 16 -0.94 9.69 31.77
N SER A 17 -2.04 10.43 31.90
CA SER A 17 -3.17 10.37 30.96
C SER A 17 -3.41 11.68 30.21
N PHE A 18 -2.36 12.41 29.84
CA PHE A 18 -2.42 13.44 28.80
C PHE A 18 -1.07 13.53 28.08
N LEU A 19 -0.59 12.42 27.52
CA LEU A 19 0.14 12.53 26.26
C LEU A 19 -0.93 12.88 25.23
N SER A 20 -1.19 14.19 25.10
CA SER A 20 -1.80 14.72 23.89
C SER A 20 -0.95 14.19 22.75
N LEU A 21 -1.50 13.25 22.00
CA LEU A 21 -0.99 12.96 20.67
C LEU A 21 -1.22 14.28 19.92
N ASP A 22 -0.19 15.11 19.86
CA ASP A 22 -0.12 16.17 18.87
C ASP A 22 -0.16 15.45 17.53
N VAL A 23 -1.36 15.19 17.02
CA VAL A 23 -1.61 14.95 15.61
C VAL A 23 -1.33 16.29 14.96
N VAL A 24 -0.04 16.59 14.82
CA VAL A 24 0.41 17.56 13.86
C VAL A 24 -0.18 17.08 12.56
N ALA A 25 -1.10 17.87 11.99
CA ALA A 25 -1.55 17.71 10.62
C ALA A 25 -0.36 17.97 9.70
N GLN A 26 0.54 17.00 9.64
CA GLN A 26 1.56 16.87 8.63
C GLN A 26 0.87 16.36 7.37
N SER A 27 1.37 16.78 6.20
CA SER A 27 1.14 16.15 4.89
C SER A 27 0.47 14.78 4.99
N GLY A 28 -0.75 14.64 4.42
CA GLY A 28 -1.64 13.49 4.69
C GLY A 28 -0.90 12.17 4.78
N SER A 29 -1.06 11.45 5.90
CA SER A 29 -0.32 10.22 6.15
C SER A 29 -0.67 9.14 5.11
N ALA A 30 0.33 8.39 4.64
CA ALA A 30 0.13 7.31 3.67
C ALA A 30 -0.97 6.31 4.09
N PRO A 31 -1.07 5.87 5.37
CA PRO A 31 -2.18 5.01 5.80
C PRO A 31 -3.56 5.66 5.70
N ALA A 32 -3.67 6.96 5.95
CA ALA A 32 -4.95 7.67 5.80
C ALA A 32 -5.35 7.81 4.32
N LEU A 33 -4.36 7.97 3.43
CA LEU A 33 -4.60 7.90 1.99
C LEU A 33 -5.07 6.50 1.57
N ASP A 34 -4.41 5.44 2.04
CA ASP A 34 -4.77 4.07 1.69
C ASP A 34 -6.21 3.72 2.09
N ALA A 35 -6.62 4.06 3.31
CA ALA A 35 -7.99 3.87 3.78
C ALA A 35 -9.01 4.65 2.92
N LEU A 36 -8.68 5.87 2.51
CA LEU A 36 -9.53 6.67 1.62
C LEU A 36 -9.62 6.05 0.22
N LEU A 37 -8.49 5.67 -0.36
CA LEU A 37 -8.43 5.07 -1.70
C LEU A 37 -9.13 3.70 -1.72
N GLN A 38 -9.06 2.93 -0.62
CA GLN A 38 -9.82 1.69 -0.45
C GLN A 38 -11.34 1.92 -0.55
N ASP A 39 -11.90 2.91 0.17
CA ASP A 39 -13.33 3.25 0.10
C ASP A 39 -13.73 3.60 -1.35
N TYR A 40 -12.96 4.48 -2.01
CA TYR A 40 -13.26 4.85 -3.40
C TYR A 40 -13.08 3.70 -4.41
N ALA A 41 -12.13 2.79 -4.17
CA ALA A 41 -11.94 1.60 -5.00
C ALA A 41 -13.11 0.63 -4.85
N TYR A 42 -13.66 0.47 -3.64
CA TYR A 42 -14.81 -0.41 -3.37
C TYR A 42 -16.09 0.11 -4.04
N ARG A 43 -16.29 1.42 -4.07
CA ARG A 43 -17.43 2.06 -4.75
C ARG A 43 -17.48 1.78 -6.26
N ALA A 44 -16.38 1.34 -6.87
CA ALA A 44 -16.35 0.95 -8.28
C ALA A 44 -17.15 -0.35 -8.54
N PHE A 45 -17.41 -1.16 -7.53
CA PHE A 45 -18.13 -2.42 -7.69
C PHE A 45 -19.64 -2.23 -7.80
N VAL A 46 -20.19 -2.59 -8.96
CA VAL A 46 -21.66 -2.69 -9.18
C VAL A 46 -22.12 -4.14 -9.17
N ARG A 47 -21.48 -4.97 -10.00
CA ARG A 47 -21.71 -6.42 -10.10
C ARG A 47 -20.37 -7.14 -10.24
N PRO A 48 -19.57 -7.19 -9.16
CA PRO A 48 -18.19 -7.67 -9.23
C PRO A 48 -18.13 -9.14 -9.62
N ARG A 49 -17.26 -9.45 -10.57
CA ARG A 49 -16.90 -10.83 -10.94
C ARG A 49 -15.47 -11.11 -10.51
N THR A 50 -15.22 -12.34 -10.10
CA THR A 50 -13.89 -12.79 -9.68
C THR A 50 -12.86 -12.53 -10.78
N GLY A 51 -11.77 -11.84 -10.44
CA GLY A 51 -10.63 -11.61 -11.34
C GLY A 51 -10.85 -10.53 -12.39
N ILE A 52 -11.97 -9.79 -12.35
CA ILE A 52 -12.21 -8.65 -13.25
C ILE A 52 -11.92 -7.36 -12.48
N PRO A 53 -11.02 -6.50 -12.97
CA PRO A 53 -10.73 -5.22 -12.34
C PRO A 53 -11.84 -4.20 -12.65
N PHE A 54 -12.13 -3.33 -11.67
CA PHE A 54 -13.05 -2.21 -11.79
C PHE A 54 -12.29 -0.92 -11.49
N GLU A 55 -12.32 0.04 -12.41
CA GLU A 55 -11.67 1.35 -12.22
C GLU A 55 -12.45 2.19 -11.21
N GLY A 56 -11.77 2.74 -10.21
CA GLY A 56 -12.35 3.68 -9.26
C GLY A 56 -12.10 5.12 -9.67
N VAL A 57 -12.96 6.01 -9.16
CA VAL A 57 -12.84 7.46 -9.38
C VAL A 57 -12.47 8.10 -8.05
N VAL A 58 -11.31 8.74 -7.99
CA VAL A 58 -10.84 9.47 -6.81
C VAL A 58 -11.59 10.79 -6.63
N PRO A 59 -11.63 11.36 -5.41
CA PRO A 59 -12.17 12.70 -5.19
C PRO A 59 -11.34 13.76 -5.92
N SER A 60 -11.95 14.91 -6.21
CA SER A 60 -11.35 15.98 -7.01
C SER A 60 -10.03 16.53 -6.45
N ASN A 61 -9.86 16.51 -5.13
CA ASN A 61 -8.62 16.92 -4.46
C ASN A 61 -7.44 15.94 -4.65
N LEU A 62 -7.69 14.74 -5.17
CA LEU A 62 -6.68 13.71 -5.46
C LEU A 62 -6.56 13.41 -6.96
N THR A 63 -6.95 14.37 -7.80
CA THR A 63 -6.87 14.24 -9.26
C THR A 63 -5.46 13.84 -9.69
N GLY A 64 -5.38 12.88 -10.62
CA GLY A 64 -4.12 12.31 -11.11
C GLY A 64 -3.77 10.96 -10.47
N ILE A 65 -4.30 10.65 -9.29
CA ILE A 65 -4.22 9.29 -8.73
C ILE A 65 -5.18 8.37 -9.50
N LYS A 66 -4.70 7.20 -9.92
CA LYS A 66 -5.52 6.15 -10.52
C LYS A 66 -5.68 5.01 -9.53
N ILE A 67 -6.89 4.49 -9.39
CA ILE A 67 -7.18 3.35 -8.53
C ILE A 67 -8.03 2.32 -9.27
N ALA A 68 -7.84 1.05 -8.93
CA ALA A 68 -8.70 -0.02 -9.38
C ALA A 68 -8.90 -1.05 -8.27
N ALA A 69 -9.98 -1.82 -8.34
CA ALA A 69 -10.27 -2.89 -7.42
C ALA A 69 -10.55 -4.19 -8.17
N MET A 70 -9.93 -5.29 -7.74
CA MET A 70 -10.19 -6.62 -8.27
C MET A 70 -10.61 -7.55 -7.15
N ARG A 71 -11.86 -8.02 -7.18
CA ARG A 71 -12.35 -9.01 -6.22
C ARG A 71 -11.90 -10.41 -6.62
N LEU A 72 -11.40 -11.19 -5.66
CA LEU A 72 -10.96 -12.56 -5.85
C LEU A 72 -11.53 -13.47 -4.76
N ARG A 73 -11.63 -14.76 -5.06
CA ARG A 73 -11.67 -15.79 -4.00
C ARG A 73 -10.24 -16.09 -3.59
N SER A 74 -9.96 -16.24 -2.31
CA SER A 74 -8.61 -16.58 -1.83
C SER A 74 -8.06 -17.86 -2.45
N GLY A 75 -8.91 -18.89 -2.58
CA GLY A 75 -8.53 -20.10 -3.30
C GLY A 75 -8.16 -19.86 -4.77
N SER A 76 -8.80 -18.91 -5.46
CA SER A 76 -8.44 -18.55 -6.84
C SER A 76 -7.13 -17.78 -6.92
N LEU A 77 -6.88 -16.84 -6.00
CA LEU A 77 -5.59 -16.16 -5.87
C LEU A 77 -4.46 -17.18 -5.70
N ARG A 78 -4.62 -18.11 -4.76
CA ARG A 78 -3.63 -19.17 -4.48
C ARG A 78 -3.40 -20.12 -5.66
N THR A 79 -4.45 -20.58 -6.33
CA THR A 79 -4.35 -21.67 -7.32
C THR A 79 -4.14 -21.20 -8.75
N ARG A 80 -4.49 -19.94 -9.06
CA ARG A 80 -4.44 -19.41 -10.44
C ARG A 80 -3.59 -18.15 -10.57
N GLY A 81 -3.34 -17.43 -9.48
CA GLY A 81 -2.72 -16.11 -9.54
C GLY A 81 -3.54 -15.12 -10.36
N VAL A 82 -2.88 -14.06 -10.82
CA VAL A 82 -3.41 -13.08 -11.76
C VAL A 82 -2.33 -12.76 -12.80
N ASN A 83 -2.54 -13.19 -14.04
CA ASN A 83 -1.55 -13.05 -15.11
C ASN A 83 -1.10 -11.59 -15.30
N MET A 84 -2.05 -10.65 -15.30
CA MET A 84 -1.77 -9.23 -15.34
C MET A 84 -2.90 -8.44 -14.69
N TYR A 85 -2.58 -7.72 -13.62
CA TYR A 85 -3.43 -6.73 -12.99
C TYR A 85 -2.72 -5.38 -13.03
N LYS A 86 -3.01 -4.58 -14.05
CA LYS A 86 -2.28 -3.34 -14.35
C LYS A 86 -0.78 -3.65 -14.53
N GLU A 87 0.10 -3.09 -13.73
CA GLU A 87 1.54 -3.37 -13.75
C GLU A 87 1.93 -4.65 -12.97
N PHE A 88 1.00 -5.25 -12.22
CA PHE A 88 1.29 -6.39 -11.34
C PHE A 88 1.00 -7.74 -12.01
N ARG A 89 2.01 -8.60 -12.10
CA ARG A 89 1.84 -10.04 -12.35
C ARG A 89 1.89 -10.77 -11.03
N ILE A 90 0.80 -11.44 -10.68
CA ILE A 90 0.62 -12.12 -9.40
C ILE A 90 0.72 -13.63 -9.67
N PRO A 91 1.74 -14.31 -9.16
CA PRO A 91 1.97 -15.71 -9.47
C PRO A 91 0.99 -16.64 -8.75
N ILE A 92 1.01 -17.90 -9.14
CA ILE A 92 0.36 -18.99 -8.40
C ILE A 92 1.08 -19.15 -7.06
N GLY A 93 0.33 -19.45 -5.99
CA GLY A 93 0.88 -19.67 -4.65
C GLY A 93 0.86 -18.44 -3.74
N VAL A 94 0.26 -17.33 -4.16
CA VAL A 94 0.02 -16.19 -3.25
C VAL A 94 -1.09 -16.54 -2.25
N ILE A 95 -0.79 -16.38 -0.97
CA ILE A 95 -1.73 -16.63 0.13
C ILE A 95 -1.95 -15.36 0.92
N GLU A 96 -3.14 -15.22 1.51
CA GLU A 96 -3.49 -14.15 2.42
C GLU A 96 -3.47 -14.59 3.89
N SER A 97 -3.31 -13.63 4.80
CA SER A 97 -3.41 -13.80 6.24
C SER A 97 -3.98 -12.55 6.91
N PRO A 98 -5.01 -12.65 7.76
CA PRO A 98 -5.78 -13.86 8.07
C PRO A 98 -6.60 -14.36 6.87
N TYR A 99 -7.00 -15.63 6.89
CA TYR A 99 -7.80 -16.22 5.82
C TYR A 99 -9.18 -15.57 5.73
N VAL A 100 -9.61 -15.25 4.51
CA VAL A 100 -10.96 -14.80 4.17
C VAL A 100 -11.50 -15.61 2.98
N GLU A 101 -12.81 -15.73 2.79
CA GLU A 101 -13.31 -16.46 1.60
C GLU A 101 -13.05 -15.66 0.31
N ARG A 102 -13.15 -14.33 0.41
CA ARG A 102 -12.98 -13.39 -0.70
C ARG A 102 -12.23 -12.17 -0.21
N LEU A 103 -11.34 -11.69 -1.06
CA LEU A 103 -10.55 -10.49 -0.85
C LEU A 103 -10.67 -9.55 -2.05
N VAL A 104 -10.32 -8.29 -1.85
CA VAL A 104 -10.11 -7.31 -2.92
C VAL A 104 -8.64 -6.94 -2.94
N LEU A 105 -8.05 -6.98 -4.13
CA LEU A 105 -6.78 -6.34 -4.40
C LEU A 105 -7.05 -4.91 -4.89
N VAL A 106 -6.67 -3.93 -4.10
CA VAL A 106 -6.71 -2.51 -4.44
C VAL A 106 -5.39 -2.14 -5.10
N TYR A 107 -5.50 -1.68 -6.34
CA TYR A 107 -4.42 -1.08 -7.10
C TYR A 107 -4.45 0.42 -6.89
N GLN A 108 -3.26 1.01 -6.73
CA GLN A 108 -3.08 2.45 -6.65
C GLN A 108 -1.92 2.87 -7.55
N ASN A 109 -2.05 4.00 -8.24
CA ASN A 109 -0.97 4.68 -8.92
C ASN A 109 -1.03 6.15 -8.56
N LEU A 110 -0.04 6.59 -7.80
CA LEU A 110 -0.04 7.90 -7.17
C LEU A 110 0.37 9.02 -8.15
N GLY A 111 0.95 8.68 -9.31
CA GLY A 111 1.41 9.68 -10.27
C GLY A 111 2.30 10.74 -9.61
N ASN A 112 1.96 12.01 -9.82
CA ASN A 112 2.69 13.16 -9.27
C ASN A 112 2.62 13.28 -7.74
N TRP A 113 1.73 12.53 -7.07
CA TRP A 113 1.59 12.54 -5.61
C TRP A 113 2.62 11.63 -4.91
N SER A 114 3.42 10.89 -5.67
CA SER A 114 4.40 9.94 -5.14
C SER A 114 5.31 10.55 -4.09
N GLY A 115 5.99 11.66 -4.39
CA GLY A 115 6.89 12.32 -3.43
C GLY A 115 6.17 13.03 -2.28
N THR A 116 4.87 13.29 -2.41
CA THR A 116 4.07 13.91 -1.34
C THR A 116 3.71 12.89 -0.25
N TYR A 117 3.32 11.67 -0.64
CA TYR A 117 2.90 10.63 0.30
C TYR A 117 4.03 9.67 0.70
N TYR A 118 5.02 9.51 -0.17
CA TYR A 118 6.22 8.71 0.07
C TYR A 118 7.46 9.59 -0.12
N PRO A 119 7.71 10.54 0.80
CA PRO A 119 8.93 11.35 0.73
C PRO A 119 10.15 10.45 0.93
N LEU A 120 11.06 10.47 -0.04
CA LEU A 120 12.29 9.67 -0.01
C LEU A 120 13.52 10.58 -0.22
N PRO A 121 14.07 11.17 0.85
CA PRO A 121 15.21 12.07 0.74
C PRO A 121 16.44 11.35 0.17
N SER A 122 17.29 12.09 -0.54
CA SER A 122 18.48 11.56 -1.25
C SER A 122 18.17 10.63 -2.42
N TYR A 123 16.91 10.48 -2.81
CA TYR A 123 16.50 9.72 -3.99
C TYR A 123 15.57 10.54 -4.89
N THR A 124 15.63 10.24 -6.18
CA THR A 124 14.71 10.78 -7.20
C THR A 124 13.90 9.64 -7.78
N TYR A 125 12.57 9.81 -7.83
CA TYR A 125 11.65 8.88 -8.47
C TYR A 125 11.84 8.88 -9.99
N LEU A 126 12.05 7.69 -10.57
CA LEU A 126 12.01 7.46 -12.01
C LEU A 126 10.65 6.96 -12.49
N ALA A 127 9.82 6.45 -11.59
CA ALA A 127 8.47 5.98 -11.89
C ALA A 127 7.51 6.48 -10.80
N PRO A 128 6.18 6.49 -11.03
CA PRO A 128 5.22 6.75 -9.95
C PRO A 128 5.27 5.63 -8.90
N VAL A 129 4.80 5.94 -7.69
CA VAL A 129 4.55 4.93 -6.65
C VAL A 129 3.29 4.15 -7.01
N LEU A 130 3.43 2.83 -7.10
CA LEU A 130 2.35 1.88 -7.34
C LEU A 130 2.04 1.11 -6.06
N GLY A 131 0.79 1.10 -5.64
CA GLY A 131 0.30 0.34 -4.50
C GLY A 131 -0.42 -0.93 -4.94
N LEU A 132 -0.17 -2.02 -4.24
CA LEU A 132 -0.99 -3.23 -4.28
C LEU A 132 -1.30 -3.59 -2.83
N LEU A 133 -2.57 -3.54 -2.44
CA LEU A 133 -3.02 -3.79 -1.07
C LEU A 133 -4.21 -4.77 -1.09
N ALA A 134 -4.27 -5.67 -0.12
CA ALA A 134 -5.34 -6.66 0.02
C ALA A 134 -6.27 -6.33 1.20
N TYR A 135 -7.58 -6.50 0.99
CA TYR A 135 -8.61 -6.25 1.99
C TYR A 135 -9.69 -7.33 1.97
N ASP A 136 -10.41 -7.52 3.07
CA ASP A 136 -11.58 -8.42 3.11
C ASP A 136 -12.70 -7.92 2.18
N ALA A 137 -13.29 -8.85 1.42
CA ALA A 137 -14.39 -8.60 0.48
C ALA A 137 -15.73 -9.22 0.91
N SER A 138 -15.90 -9.48 2.21
CA SER A 138 -17.15 -9.90 2.84
C SER A 138 -18.21 -8.81 2.75
N ASP A 139 -17.83 -7.56 3.02
CA ASP A 139 -18.66 -6.37 2.89
C ASP A 139 -17.98 -5.31 2.01
N LEU A 140 -18.50 -5.10 0.80
CA LEU A 140 -17.99 -4.10 -0.15
C LEU A 140 -18.47 -2.67 0.15
N SER A 141 -19.30 -2.48 1.19
CA SER A 141 -19.69 -1.17 1.70
C SER A 141 -18.88 -0.74 2.92
N ALA A 142 -18.08 -1.66 3.49
CA ALA A 142 -17.24 -1.40 4.64
C ALA A 142 -16.10 -0.43 4.29
N LYS A 143 -15.75 0.39 5.29
CA LYS A 143 -14.73 1.43 5.21
C LYS A 143 -13.73 1.24 6.33
N ASN A 144 -12.51 1.76 6.14
CA ASN A 144 -11.43 1.63 7.12
C ASN A 144 -11.17 0.16 7.48
N LEU A 145 -11.25 -0.72 6.48
CA LEU A 145 -10.90 -2.11 6.66
C LEU A 145 -9.40 -2.22 6.93
N PRO A 146 -8.96 -3.06 7.88
CA PRO A 146 -7.55 -3.37 8.01
C PRO A 146 -7.06 -4.12 6.77
N GLU A 147 -5.83 -3.85 6.37
CA GLU A 147 -5.13 -4.62 5.35
C GLU A 147 -5.00 -6.09 5.78
N LEU A 148 -5.23 -7.01 4.85
CA LEU A 148 -4.75 -8.39 4.94
C LEU A 148 -3.28 -8.41 4.55
N ASP A 149 -2.48 -9.32 5.11
CA ASP A 149 -1.17 -9.64 4.55
C ASP A 149 -1.35 -10.57 3.35
N ILE A 150 -0.61 -10.33 2.26
CA ILE A 150 -0.47 -11.30 1.18
C ILE A 150 1.00 -11.62 0.96
N ARG A 151 1.28 -12.91 0.77
CA ARG A 151 2.64 -13.39 0.60
C ARG A 151 2.73 -14.41 -0.54
N ALA A 152 3.66 -14.17 -1.45
CA ALA A 152 4.04 -15.14 -2.47
C ALA A 152 4.95 -16.21 -1.84
N SER A 153 4.56 -17.48 -1.96
CA SER A 153 5.33 -18.60 -1.39
C SER A 153 6.31 -19.26 -2.36
N GLY A 154 6.20 -18.98 -3.66
CA GLY A 154 7.02 -19.56 -4.72
C GLY A 154 7.66 -18.46 -5.57
N ASP A 155 7.19 -18.29 -6.80
CA ASP A 155 7.60 -17.18 -7.65
C ASP A 155 7.20 -15.83 -7.01
N PRO A 156 7.99 -14.76 -7.17
CA PRO A 156 7.65 -13.44 -6.65
C PRO A 156 6.58 -12.75 -7.50
N ILE A 157 5.85 -11.82 -6.89
CA ILE A 157 5.04 -10.84 -7.61
C ILE A 157 5.99 -9.95 -8.42
N SER A 158 5.69 -9.79 -9.70
CA SER A 158 6.44 -8.93 -10.61
C SER A 158 5.68 -7.67 -10.91
N ILE A 159 6.37 -6.54 -10.87
CA ILE A 159 5.82 -5.19 -11.06
C ILE A 159 6.52 -4.59 -12.27
N VAL A 160 5.82 -4.51 -13.40
CA VAL A 160 6.39 -4.06 -14.68
C VAL A 160 5.95 -2.63 -14.94
N PHE A 161 6.84 -1.68 -14.65
CA PHE A 161 6.59 -0.26 -14.86
C PHE A 161 6.61 0.06 -16.35
N GLN A 162 5.56 0.73 -16.85
CA GLN A 162 5.44 1.11 -18.25
C GLN A 162 6.20 2.42 -18.55
N ASP A 163 6.07 3.40 -17.67
CA ASP A 163 6.56 4.77 -17.87
C ASP A 163 7.72 5.08 -16.90
N VAL A 164 8.88 4.45 -17.12
CA VAL A 164 10.10 4.71 -16.35
C VAL A 164 10.91 5.81 -17.03
N MET A 165 11.20 6.89 -16.32
CA MET A 165 12.07 7.96 -16.79
C MET A 165 13.50 7.45 -16.98
N PRO A 166 14.22 7.93 -18.01
CA PRO A 166 15.63 7.59 -18.19
C PRO A 166 16.45 7.96 -16.96
N ALA A 167 17.28 7.02 -16.51
CA ALA A 167 18.21 7.26 -15.43
C ALA A 167 19.34 8.19 -15.90
N PRO A 168 19.80 9.17 -15.08
CA PRO A 168 20.98 9.96 -15.37
C PRO A 168 22.21 9.08 -15.63
N ASP A 169 23.11 9.54 -16.50
CA ASP A 169 24.35 8.81 -16.81
C ASP A 169 25.15 8.51 -15.53
N GLY A 170 25.59 7.26 -15.39
CA GLY A 170 26.34 6.79 -14.22
C GLY A 170 25.48 6.48 -12.98
N SER A 171 24.17 6.73 -13.01
CA SER A 171 23.25 6.33 -11.94
C SER A 171 22.78 4.88 -12.11
N VAL A 172 22.50 4.20 -11.00
CA VAL A 172 21.98 2.83 -10.98
C VAL A 172 20.57 2.84 -10.41
N PRO A 173 19.54 2.59 -11.24
CA PRO A 173 18.16 2.46 -10.77
C PRO A 173 18.00 1.34 -9.74
N LYS A 174 17.23 1.61 -8.70
CA LYS A 174 16.86 0.67 -7.64
C LYS A 174 15.35 0.60 -7.54
N CYS A 175 14.82 -0.58 -7.30
CA CYS A 175 13.47 -0.75 -6.81
C CYS A 175 13.42 -0.26 -5.37
N VAL A 176 12.41 0.52 -5.04
CA VAL A 176 12.07 0.89 -3.66
C VAL A 176 10.73 0.26 -3.30
N TRP A 177 10.65 -0.28 -2.09
CA TRP A 177 9.45 -0.85 -1.50
C TRP A 177 9.19 -0.20 -0.14
N PHE A 178 7.97 0.26 0.05
CA PHE A 178 7.43 0.73 1.32
C PHE A 178 6.47 -0.33 1.83
N ASP A 179 6.76 -0.91 2.99
CA ASP A 179 5.84 -1.85 3.62
C ASP A 179 4.64 -1.14 4.27
N LEU A 180 3.72 -1.92 4.84
CA LEU A 180 2.51 -1.40 5.50
C LEU A 180 2.81 -0.57 6.76
N HIS A 181 4.04 -0.62 7.27
CA HIS A 181 4.50 0.14 8.43
C HIS A 181 5.35 1.36 8.03
N GLY A 182 5.53 1.59 6.73
CA GLY A 182 6.34 2.68 6.19
C GLY A 182 7.85 2.42 6.22
N LEU A 183 8.28 1.18 6.47
CA LEU A 183 9.69 0.82 6.33
C LEU A 183 10.09 0.75 4.86
N VAL A 184 11.26 1.31 4.57
CA VAL A 184 11.78 1.42 3.21
C VAL A 184 12.83 0.34 2.97
N ASN A 185 12.67 -0.40 1.88
CA ASN A 185 13.61 -1.42 1.43
C ASN A 185 13.98 -1.18 -0.04
N PHE A 186 15.19 -1.58 -0.40
CA PHE A 186 15.71 -1.44 -1.76
C PHE A 186 16.08 -2.80 -2.35
N SER A 187 15.89 -2.94 -3.65
CA SER A 187 16.33 -4.10 -4.43
C SER A 187 16.73 -3.69 -5.84
N ASN A 188 17.32 -4.62 -6.59
CA ASN A 188 17.77 -4.35 -7.95
C ASN A 188 16.58 -4.34 -8.92
N VAL A 189 16.62 -3.42 -9.89
CA VAL A 189 15.69 -3.45 -11.03
C VAL A 189 16.06 -4.60 -11.96
N VAL A 190 15.06 -5.38 -12.35
CA VAL A 190 15.17 -6.49 -13.30
C VAL A 190 14.73 -6.00 -14.68
N SER A 191 15.48 -6.36 -15.73
CA SER A 191 15.15 -6.02 -17.13
C SER A 191 14.87 -4.53 -17.38
N GLY A 192 15.48 -3.63 -16.59
CA GLY A 192 15.40 -2.18 -16.77
C GLY A 192 14.13 -1.48 -16.27
N ASN A 193 13.03 -2.21 -16.01
CA ASN A 193 11.76 -1.61 -15.58
C ASN A 193 10.92 -2.48 -14.64
N THR A 194 11.47 -3.59 -14.15
CA THR A 194 10.70 -4.56 -13.36
C THR A 194 11.21 -4.64 -11.93
N CYS A 195 10.30 -4.59 -10.96
CA CYS A 195 10.57 -4.91 -9.56
C CYS A 195 9.96 -6.25 -9.17
N LEU A 196 10.60 -6.94 -8.23
CA LEU A 196 10.14 -8.22 -7.69
C LEU A 196 9.89 -8.07 -6.19
N THR A 197 8.77 -8.60 -5.72
CA THR A 197 8.39 -8.60 -4.31
C THR A 197 7.71 -9.91 -3.93
N VAL A 198 7.81 -10.28 -2.66
CA VAL A 198 7.06 -11.42 -2.09
C VAL A 198 5.86 -10.96 -1.26
N GLN A 199 5.69 -9.66 -1.04
CA GLN A 199 4.65 -9.07 -0.19
C GLN A 199 3.95 -7.90 -0.89
N GLN A 200 2.84 -7.48 -0.31
CA GLN A 200 2.14 -6.24 -0.69
C GLN A 200 2.84 -4.97 -0.18
N GLY A 201 2.35 -3.82 -0.62
CA GLY A 201 2.84 -2.51 -0.21
C GLY A 201 2.88 -1.54 -1.39
N HIS A 202 3.80 -0.59 -1.31
CA HIS A 202 3.96 0.45 -2.32
C HIS A 202 5.35 0.40 -2.92
N PHE A 203 5.44 0.54 -4.24
CA PHE A 203 6.63 0.21 -4.99
C PHE A 203 6.94 1.31 -6.00
N SER A 204 8.21 1.56 -6.24
CA SER A 204 8.65 2.43 -7.32
C SER A 204 10.07 2.10 -7.78
N ILE A 205 10.53 2.82 -8.79
CA ILE A 205 11.92 2.82 -9.24
C ILE A 205 12.50 4.20 -8.95
N VAL A 206 13.67 4.22 -8.31
CA VAL A 206 14.38 5.43 -7.89
C VAL A 206 15.85 5.37 -8.26
N VAL A 207 16.50 6.53 -8.27
CA VAL A 207 17.97 6.66 -8.33
C VAL A 207 18.44 7.53 -7.17
N GLU A 208 19.67 7.32 -6.70
CA GLU A 208 20.29 8.23 -5.73
C GLU A 208 20.45 9.61 -6.37
N SER A 209 20.02 10.63 -5.65
CA SER A 209 20.18 12.01 -6.08
C SER A 209 21.65 12.40 -5.98
N ILE A 210 22.20 12.94 -7.08
CA ILE A 210 23.55 13.50 -7.09
C ILE A 210 23.47 14.84 -6.34
N ALA A 211 24.28 14.99 -5.28
CA ALA A 211 24.41 16.22 -4.51
C ALA A 211 25.16 17.30 -5.29
#